data_AF-A0A3N0V1C5-F1
#
_entry.id   AF-A0A3N0V1C5-F1
#
_cell.length_a   1.000
_cell.length_b   1.000
_cell.length_c   1.000
_cell.angle_alpha   90.00
_cell.angle_beta   90.00
_cell.angle_gamma   90.00
#
_symmetry.space_group_name_H-M   'P 1'
#
loop_
_entity.id
_entity.type
_entity.pdbx_description
1 polymer ?
#
loop_
_entity_poly.entity_id
_entity_poly.type
_entity_poly.pdbx_seq_one_letter_code
_entity_poly.pdbx_strand_id
1 'polypeptide(L)' 'MPDSFAPRLCAKCGAPMVLRTSKKGSNAGKQFWGCSGFPKCRQVQLVY' A
#
# COMPACT_ATOMS: atom_id res chain seq x y z
N MET A 1 -9.63 13.33 -20.86
CA MET A 1 -9.12 13.35 -19.47
C MET A 1 -9.26 11.95 -18.89
N PRO A 2 -8.16 11.19 -18.69
CA PRO A 2 -8.17 10.01 -17.85
C PRO A 2 -7.41 10.29 -16.54
N ASP A 3 -8.22 10.35 -15.48
CA ASP A 3 -7.93 10.04 -14.08
C ASP A 3 -6.48 9.61 -13.76
N SER A 4 -5.67 10.58 -13.31
CA SER A 4 -4.28 10.38 -12.86
C SER A 4 -4.17 9.77 -11.45
N PHE A 5 -5.23 9.13 -10.95
CA PHE A 5 -5.23 8.37 -9.71
C PHE A 5 -5.33 6.88 -10.03
N ALA A 6 -4.34 6.33 -10.75
CA ALA A 6 -4.22 4.88 -10.83
C ALA A 6 -4.09 4.33 -9.40
N PRO A 7 -5.11 3.64 -8.84
CA PRO A 7 -4.97 3.08 -7.51
C PRO A 7 -3.81 2.09 -7.56
N ARG A 8 -2.88 2.13 -6.59
CA ARG A 8 -1.89 1.06 -6.48
C ARG A 8 -2.67 -0.22 -6.19
N LEU A 9 -2.90 -1.02 -7.22
CA LEU A 9 -3.53 -2.33 -7.10
C LEU A 9 -2.43 -3.35 -6.82
N CYS A 10 -2.72 -4.30 -5.95
CA CYS A 10 -1.79 -5.37 -5.65
C CYS A 10 -1.66 -6.30 -6.86
N ALA A 11 -0.45 -6.48 -7.41
CA ALA A 11 -0.23 -7.39 -8.54
C ALA A 11 -0.63 -8.86 -8.26
N LYS A 12 -0.74 -9.24 -6.99
CA LYS A 12 -1.06 -10.61 -6.58
C LYS A 12 -2.56 -10.91 -6.49
N CYS A 13 -3.41 -9.90 -6.29
CA CYS A 13 -4.85 -10.11 -6.09
C CYS A 13 -5.74 -9.04 -6.73
N GLY A 14 -5.16 -8.00 -7.32
CA GLY A 14 -5.90 -6.86 -7.88
C GLY A 14 -6.58 -5.96 -6.85
N ALA A 15 -6.45 -6.24 -5.55
CA ALA A 15 -7.07 -5.41 -4.52
C ALA A 15 -6.34 -4.06 -4.36
N PRO A 16 -7.07 -2.98 -4.00
CA PRO A 16 -6.45 -1.69 -3.73
C PRO A 16 -5.48 -1.77 -2.55
N MET A 17 -4.33 -1.14 -2.72
CA MET A 17 -3.37 -0.95 -1.65
C MET A 17 -3.66 0.37 -0.93
N VAL A 18 -3.47 0.36 0.38
CA VAL A 18 -3.65 1.50 1.27
C VAL A 18 -2.32 2.00 1.78
N LEU A 19 -2.06 3.30 1.63
CA LEU A 19 -0.86 3.96 2.14
C LEU A 19 -0.95 4.07 3.65
N ARG A 20 0.00 3.44 4.35
CA ARG A 20 0.14 3.53 5.79
C ARG A 20 1.46 4.21 6.11
N THR A 21 1.39 5.18 7.01
CA THR A 21 2.57 5.89 7.48
C THR A 21 2.94 5.33 8.84
N SER A 22 4.19 4.90 9.01
CA SER A 22 4.67 4.48 10.32
C SER A 22 4.81 5.70 11.23
N LYS A 23 4.01 5.76 12.28
CA LYS A 23 3.98 6.87 13.25
C LYS A 23 4.87 6.64 14.48
N LYS A 24 5.47 5.46 14.65
CA LYS A 24 6.22 5.11 15.87
C LYS A 24 7.39 4.15 15.60
N GLY A 25 8.55 4.40 16.21
CA GLY A 25 9.77 3.58 16.13
C GLY A 25 10.87 4.17 15.23
N SER A 26 11.99 3.46 15.04
CA SER A 26 13.18 3.89 14.26
C SER A 26 12.93 4.14 12.76
N ASN A 27 11.72 3.86 12.28
CA ASN A 27 11.24 4.11 10.93
C ASN A 27 10.08 5.13 10.89
N ALA A 28 9.93 5.93 11.94
CA ALA A 28 8.93 7.00 12.00
C ALA A 28 9.11 7.94 10.79
N GLY A 29 8.06 8.10 10.00
CA GLY A 29 8.08 8.89 8.76
C GLY A 29 8.16 8.07 7.47
N LYS A 30 8.45 6.75 7.53
CA LYS A 30 8.37 5.89 6.34
C LYS A 30 6.92 5.54 6.02
N GLN A 31 6.57 5.63 4.74
CA GLN A 31 5.28 5.20 4.22
C GLN A 31 5.42 3.83 3.54
N PHE A 32 4.39 3.01 3.67
CA PHE A 32 4.30 1.70 3.03
C PHE A 32 2.87 1.44 2.58
N TRP A 33 2.72 0.79 1.44
CA TRP A 33 1.44 0.36 0.91
C TRP A 33 1.12 -1.01 1.45
N GLY A 34 0.04 -1.14 2.21
CA GLY A 34 -0.51 -2.44 2.63
C GLY A 34 -1.64 -2.86 1.70
N CYS A 35 -1.69 -4.12 1.28
CA CYS A 35 -2.83 -4.62 0.52
C CYS A 35 -4.10 -4.63 1.39
N SER A 36 -5.22 -4.12 0.87
CA SER A 36 -6.52 -4.14 1.58
C SER A 36 -7.18 -5.53 1.61
N GLY A 37 -6.63 -6.52 0.90
CA GLY A 37 -7.16 -7.88 0.79
C GLY A 37 -6.75 -8.83 1.91
N PHE A 38 -6.18 -8.36 3.03
CA PHE A 38 -5.81 -9.21 4.17
C PHE A 38 -7.08 -9.83 4.80
N PRO A 39 -7.12 -11.15 5.13
CA PRO A 39 -6.02 -12.12 5.22
C PRO A 39 -5.65 -12.86 3.93
N LYS A 40 -6.44 -12.73 2.86
CA LYS A 40 -6.21 -13.43 1.57
C LYS A 40 -4.94 -12.94 0.86
N CYS A 41 -4.61 -11.66 1.01
CA CYS A 41 -3.39 -11.08 0.46
C CYS A 41 -2.60 -10.31 1.52
N ARG A 42 -1.40 -10.79 1.84
CA ARG A 42 -0.44 -10.21 2.80
C ARG A 42 0.63 -9.35 2.14
N GLN A 43 0.35 -8.83 0.95
CA GLN A 43 1.36 -8.10 0.20
C GLN A 43 1.53 -6.68 0.72
N VAL A 44 2.79 -6.24 0.85
CA VAL A 44 3.17 -4.91 1.31
C VAL A 44 4.23 -4.37 0.37
N GLN A 45 4.09 -3.13 -0.07
CA GLN A 45 5.02 -2.48 -0.99
C GLN A 45 5.58 -1.23 -0.32
N LEU A 46 6.90 -1.16 -0.20
CA LEU A 46 7.56 0.02 0.34
C LEU A 46 7.33 1.22 -0.58
N VAL A 47 7.23 2.40 0.03
CA VAL A 47 7.35 3.66 -0.70
C VAL A 47 8.84 4.00 -0.69
N TYR A 48 9.45 4.00 -1.87
CA TYR A 48 10.80 4.52 -2.09
C TYR A 48 10.72 6.01 -2.41
#